data_AF-M4B2V7-F1
#
_entry.id   AF-M4B2V7-F1
#
_cell.length_a   1.000
_cell.length_b   1.000
_cell.length_c   1.000
_cell.angle_alpha   90.00
_cell.angle_beta   90.00
_cell.angle_gamma   90.00
#
_symmetry.space_group_name_H-M   'P 1'
#
loop_
_entity.id
_entity.type
_entity.pdbx_description
1 polymer ?
#
loop_
_entity_poly.entity_id
_entity_poly.type
_entity_poly.pdbx_seq_one_letter_code
_entity_poly.pdbx_strand_id
1 'polypeptide(L)' 'MRLKDSNQIGQFLSHAEPGDLVLYGLMPEFIVRYPLLVSLMGLFKDELVQVLI' A
#
# COMPACT_ATOMS: atom_id res chain seq x y z
N MET A 1 -4.67 -17.64 3.67
CA MET A 1 -3.90 -16.94 4.72
C MET A 1 -4.60 -15.61 4.97
N ARG A 2 -5.13 -15.36 6.17
CA ARG A 2 -5.77 -14.07 6.51
C ARG A 2 -4.73 -13.20 7.22
N LEU A 3 -4.19 -12.20 6.53
CA LEU A 3 -3.36 -11.16 7.15
C LEU A 3 -4.29 -10.27 7.96
N LYS A 4 -4.18 -10.31 9.29
CA LYS A 4 -4.94 -9.43 10.21
C LYS A 4 -4.09 -8.28 10.72
N ASP A 5 -2.78 -8.39 10.60
CA ASP A 5 -1.82 -7.42 11.08
C ASP A 5 -1.52 -6.39 9.97
N SER A 6 -1.75 -5.11 10.26
CA SER A 6 -1.58 -4.00 9.31
C SER A 6 -0.12 -3.84 8.87
N ASN A 7 0.84 -4.18 9.73
CA ASN A 7 2.25 -4.12 9.37
C ASN A 7 2.63 -5.24 8.39
N GLN A 8 2.09 -6.45 8.60
CA GLN A 8 2.24 -7.56 7.65
C GLN A 8 1.60 -7.24 6.30
N ILE A 9 0.46 -6.55 6.28
CA ILE A 9 -0.19 -6.10 5.04
C ILE A 9 0.70 -5.07 4.33
N GLY A 10 1.23 -4.07 5.04
CA GLY A 10 2.13 -3.07 4.47
C GLY A 10 3.40 -3.69 3.87
N GLN A 11 3.98 -4.69 4.54
CA GLN A 11 5.15 -5.44 4.05
C GLN A 11 4.82 -6.30 2.85
N PHE A 12 3.62 -6.87 2.78
CA PHE A 12 3.19 -7.58 1.58
C PHE A 12 3.04 -6.60 0.41
N LEU A 13 2.36 -5.47 0.63
CA LEU A 13 2.13 -4.44 -0.38
C LEU A 13 3.42 -3.75 -0.85
N SER A 14 4.51 -3.78 -0.07
CA SER A 14 5.80 -3.22 -0.52
C SER A 14 6.46 -4.00 -1.66
N HIS A 15 5.95 -5.19 -1.97
CA HIS A 15 6.41 -6.03 -3.08
C HIS A 15 5.48 -5.93 -4.31
N ALA A 16 4.45 -5.08 -4.26
CA ALA A 16 3.50 -4.94 -5.36
C ALA A 16 4.16 -4.28 -6.58
N GLU A 17 3.88 -4.83 -7.76
CA GLU A 17 4.36 -4.31 -9.04
C GLU A 17 3.26 -3.50 -9.76
N PRO A 18 3.63 -2.60 -10.69
CA PRO A 18 2.66 -1.88 -11.52
C PRO A 18 1.70 -2.80 -12.28
N GLY A 19 2.14 -4.00 -12.65
CA GLY A 19 1.28 -5.00 -13.30
C GLY A 19 0.16 -5.51 -12.40
N ASP A 20 0.39 -5.59 -11.09
CA ASP A 20 -0.63 -6.02 -10.12
C ASP A 20 -1.78 -5.01 -10.05
N LEU A 21 -1.45 -3.71 -10.19
CA LEU A 21 -2.44 -2.64 -10.25
C LEU A 21 -3.31 -2.72 -11.51
N VAL A 22 -2.74 -3.13 -12.64
CA VAL A 22 -3.50 -3.38 -13.88
C VAL A 22 -4.45 -4.55 -13.70
N LEU A 23 -3.97 -5.66 -13.12
CA LEU A 23 -4.81 -6.83 -12.81
C LEU A 23 -5.91 -6.51 -11.79
N TYR A 24 -5.66 -5.57 -10.89
CA TYR A 24 -6.65 -5.05 -9.95
C TYR A 24 -7.72 -4.17 -10.62
N GLY A 25 -7.48 -3.72 -11.85
CA GLY A 25 -8.45 -2.97 -12.67
C GLY A 25 -8.09 -1.51 -12.91
N LEU A 26 -6.89 -1.06 -12.54
CA LEU A 26 -6.42 0.27 -12.89
C LEU A 26 -6.01 0.33 -14.38
N MET A 27 -6.30 1.47 -15.02
CA MET A 27 -5.98 1.68 -16.43
C MET A 27 -4.46 1.76 -16.63
N PRO A 28 -3.88 1.00 -17.58
CA PRO A 28 -2.42 1.01 -17.82
C PRO A 28 -1.83 2.41 -18.05
N GLU A 29 -2.54 3.25 -18.80
CA GLU A 29 -2.12 4.63 -19.13
C GLU A 29 -2.03 5.53 -17.90
N PHE A 30 -2.80 5.23 -16.86
CA PHE A 30 -2.76 5.95 -15.59
C PHE A 30 -1.51 5.58 -14.80
N ILE A 31 -1.20 4.29 -14.68
CA ILE A 31 -0.05 3.80 -13.92
C ILE A 31 1.28 4.27 -14.54
N VAL A 32 1.36 4.31 -15.88
CA VAL A 32 2.57 4.76 -16.60
C VAL A 32 2.93 6.22 -16.29
N ARG A 33 1.96 7.07 -15.88
CA ARG A 33 2.24 8.48 -15.53
C ARG A 33 2.83 8.64 -14.13
N TYR A 34 2.74 7.62 -13.28
CA TYR A 34 3.20 7.65 -11.89
C TYR A 34 4.20 6.52 -11.64
N PRO A 35 5.49 6.73 -11.96
CA PRO A 35 6.51 5.66 -11.88
C PRO A 35 6.92 5.32 -10.45
N LEU A 36 6.48 6.09 -9.46
CA LEU A 36 6.81 5.90 -8.05
C LEU A 36 5.66 5.20 -7.35
N LEU A 37 5.90 3.95 -6.97
CA LEU A 37 5.00 3.16 -6.15
C LEU A 37 5.60 3.04 -4.75
N VAL A 38 4.80 3.39 -3.74
CA VAL A 38 5.21 3.33 -2.34
C VAL A 38 4.10 2.67 -1.53
N SER A 39 4.47 1.71 -0.70
CA SER A 39 3.55 1.08 0.26
C SER A 39 3.66 1.77 1.61
N LEU A 40 2.54 1.88 2.31
CA LEU A 40 2.48 2.39 3.67
C LEU A 40 2.61 1.23 4.67
N MET A 41 3.27 1.50 5.80
CA MET A 41 3.32 0.60 6.94
C MET A 41 2.11 0.78 7.85
N GLY A 42 1.85 -0.20 8.72
CA GLY A 42 0.84 -0.06 9.77
C GLY A 42 1.25 1.02 10.77
N LEU A 43 0.27 1.82 11.21
CA LEU A 43 0.49 2.90 12.18
C LEU A 43 0.85 2.35 13.57
N PHE A 44 1.82 2.98 14.21
CA PHE A 44 2.15 2.80 15.61
C PHE A 44 1.25 3.65 16.51
N LYS A 45 1.25 3.34 17.81
CA LYS A 45 0.42 4.03 18.80
C LYS A 45 0.61 5.54 18.79
N ASP A 46 1.86 6.01 18.74
CA ASP A 46 2.16 7.44 18.74
C ASP A 46 1.66 8.15 17.48
N GLU A 47 1.71 7.48 16.33
CA GLU A 47 1.17 8.02 15.06
C GLU A 47 -0.37 8.07 15.06
N LEU A 48 -1.03 7.05 15.65
CA LEU A 48 -2.48 7.06 15.85
C LEU A 48 -2.92 8.21 16.76
N VAL A 49 -2.15 8.50 17.82
CA VAL A 49 -2.41 9.65 18.69
C VAL A 49 -2.24 10.95 17.93
N GLN A 50 -1.20 11.07 17.09
CA GLN A 50 -0.99 12.26 16.25
C GLN A 50 -2.13 12.50 15.25
N VAL A 51 -2.77 11.46 14.72
CA VAL A 51 -3.91 11.63 13.79
C VAL A 51 -5.19 12.08 14.50
N LEU A 52 -5.36 11.73 15.78
CA LEU A 52 -6.55 12.06 16.56
C LEU A 52 -6.52 13.47 17.15
N ILE A 53 -5.36 14.12 17.19
CA ILE A 53 -5.12 15.45 17.79
C ILE A 53 -4.87 16.46 16.67
#